data_AF-A0A932F7Y0-F1
#
_entry.id   AF-A0A932F7Y0-F1
#
_cell.length_a   1.000
_cell.length_b   1.000
_cell.length_c   1.000
_cell.angle_alpha   90.00
_cell.angle_beta   90.00
_cell.angle_gamma   90.00
#
_symmetry.space_group_name_H-M   'P 1'
#
loop_
_entity.id
_entity.type
_entity.pdbx_description
1 polymer ?
#
loop_
_entity_poly.entity_id
_entity_poly.type
_entity_poly.pdbx_seq_one_letter_code
_entity_poly.pdbx_strand_id
1 'polypeptide(L)' 'MELSHFMSLLPIVETSDLIATVPRDLAEFFVQHGAVRYVDTPMKSPVIDVHLFWHQRFQKDPAHAWLRKQIHELFRQD' A
#
# COMPACT_ATOMS: atom_id res chain seq x y z
N MET A 1 2.03 15.79 -13.90
CA MET A 1 1.03 14.83 -14.38
C MET A 1 0.28 14.31 -13.18
N GLU A 2 -1.04 14.32 -13.22
CA GLU A 2 -1.89 13.84 -12.13
C GLU A 2 -2.57 12.55 -12.58
N LEU A 3 -2.58 11.54 -11.70
CA LEU A 3 -3.20 10.24 -11.94
C LEU A 3 -4.22 9.98 -10.83
N SER A 4 -5.36 9.40 -11.19
CA SER A 4 -6.40 9.06 -10.20
C SER A 4 -6.03 7.84 -9.34
N HIS A 5 -5.18 6.94 -9.85
CA HIS A 5 -4.83 5.67 -9.20
C HIS A 5 -3.42 5.19 -9.59
N PHE A 6 -2.86 4.24 -8.84
CA PHE A 6 -1.48 3.75 -9.01
C PHE A 6 -1.25 2.73 -10.13
N MET A 7 -2.30 2.15 -10.72
CA MET A 7 -2.15 1.02 -11.67
C MET A 7 -1.35 1.37 -12.93
N SER A 8 -1.45 2.61 -13.41
CA SER A 8 -0.71 3.08 -14.58
C SER A 8 0.68 3.64 -14.22
N LEU A 9 1.02 3.73 -12.94
CA LEU A 9 2.22 4.45 -12.52
C LEU A 9 3.51 3.73 -12.93
N LEU A 10 3.57 2.41 -12.74
CA LEU A 10 4.75 1.60 -13.09
C LEU A 10 5.16 1.77 -14.56
N PRO A 11 4.30 1.48 -15.56
CA PRO A 11 4.71 1.61 -16.95
C PRO A 11 5.09 3.05 -17.34
N ILE A 12 4.50 4.07 -16.71
CA ILE A 12 4.87 5.46 -17.00
C ILE A 12 6.25 5.80 -16.45
N VAL A 13 6.54 5.43 -15.19
CA VAL A 13 7.85 5.69 -14.56
C VAL A 13 8.96 4.90 -15.25
N GLU A 14 8.67 3.69 -15.72
CA GLU A 14 9.66 2.85 -16.42
C GLU A 14 10.03 3.38 -17.81
N THR A 15 9.12 4.05 -18.51
CA THR A 15 9.34 4.53 -19.88
C THR A 15 9.53 6.05 -19.99
N SER A 16 9.83 6.74 -18.89
CA SER A 16 10.03 8.20 -18.89
C SER A 16 11.07 8.63 -17.87
N ASP A 17 11.47 9.90 -17.92
CA ASP A 17 12.36 10.51 -16.92
C ASP A 17 11.61 11.04 -15.68
N LEU A 18 10.39 10.54 -15.43
CA LEU A 18 9.58 10.95 -14.29
C LEU A 18 9.90 10.12 -13.05
N ILE A 19 9.74 10.74 -11.88
CA ILE A 19 9.79 10.08 -10.58
C ILE A 19 8.45 10.24 -9.85
N ALA A 20 8.15 9.32 -8.92
CA ALA A 20 6.94 9.37 -8.11
C ALA A 20 7.21 8.98 -6.66
N THR A 21 6.50 9.62 -5.74
CA THR A 21 6.48 9.26 -4.32
C THR A 21 5.28 8.35 -4.07
N VAL A 22 5.54 7.17 -3.50
CA VAL A 22 4.53 6.14 -3.21
C VAL A 22 4.75 5.52 -1.83
N PRO A 23 3.75 4.85 -1.23
CA PRO A 23 3.96 4.01 -0.05
C PRO A 23 5.03 2.94 -0.30
N ARG A 24 5.78 2.58 0.74
CA ARG A 24 6.90 1.63 0.65
C ARG A 24 6.49 0.29 0.04
N ASP A 25 5.38 -0.30 0.50
CA ASP A 25 4.88 -1.59 0.00
C ASP A 25 4.62 -1.56 -1.52
N LEU A 26 4.15 -0.42 -2.04
CA LEU A 26 3.94 -0.25 -3.48
C LEU A 26 5.26 -0.10 -4.24
N ALA A 27 6.24 0.60 -3.66
CA ALA A 27 7.58 0.72 -4.23
C ALA A 27 8.25 -0.66 -4.33
N GLU A 28 8.13 -1.49 -3.29
CA GLU A 28 8.64 -2.86 -3.27
C GLU A 28 7.94 -3.73 -4.32
N PHE A 29 6.62 -3.63 -4.43
CA PHE A 29 5.87 -4.29 -5.49
C PHE A 29 6.36 -3.88 -6.88
N PHE A 30 6.62 -2.59 -7.13
CA PHE A 30 7.11 -2.13 -8.42
C PHE A 30 8.51 -2.64 -8.76
N VAL A 31 9.44 -2.67 -7.80
CA VAL A 31 10.79 -3.24 -8.00
C VAL A 31 10.72 -4.73 -8.35
N GLN A 32 9.76 -5.47 -7.78
CA GLN A 32 9.57 -6.88 -8.10
C GLN A 32 9.02 -7.14 -9.52
N HIS A 33 8.34 -6.16 -10.13
CA HIS A 33 7.56 -6.34 -11.36
C HIS A 33 8.01 -5.46 -12.54
N GLY A 34 9.01 -4.61 -12.39
CA GLY A 34 9.52 -3.76 -13.47
C GLY A 34 10.97 -3.33 -13.25
N ALA A 35 11.57 -2.70 -14.26
CA ALA A 35 12.96 -2.23 -14.23
C ALA A 35 13.08 -0.86 -13.55
N VAL A 36 12.63 -0.76 -12.30
CA VAL A 36 12.70 0.45 -11.49
C VAL A 36 13.43 0.22 -10.17
N ARG A 37 13.83 1.31 -9.52
CA ARG A 37 14.37 1.29 -8.16
C ARG A 37 13.65 2.35 -7.32
N TYR A 38 13.52 2.11 -6.04
CA TYR A 38 13.13 3.16 -5.09
C TYR A 38 14.34 3.67 -4.32
N VAL A 39 14.21 4.87 -3.77
CA VAL A 39 15.18 5.50 -2.88
C VAL A 39 14.41 6.11 -1.71
N ASP A 40 15.10 6.41 -0.61
CA ASP A 40 14.48 7.14 0.48
C ASP A 40 14.07 8.55 0.05
N THR A 41 12.96 9.02 0.59
CA THR A 41 12.45 10.36 0.29
C THR A 41 13.40 11.42 0.84
N PRO A 42 13.60 12.55 0.15
CA PRO A 42 14.49 13.63 0.60
C PRO A 42 13.96 14.39 1.82
N MET A 43 12.75 14.06 2.27
CA MET A 43 12.06 14.64 3.41
C MET A 43 11.52 13.53 4.31
N LYS A 44 11.28 13.86 5.58
CA LYS A 44 10.63 12.94 6.51
C LYS A 44 9.20 12.69 6.08
N SER A 45 8.91 11.47 5.64
CA SER A 45 7.54 11.05 5.30
C SER A 45 6.70 10.90 6.57
N PRO A 46 5.41 11.29 6.55
CA PRO A 46 4.49 10.89 7.60
C PRO A 46 4.34 9.36 7.62
N VAL A 47 4.08 8.82 8.81
CA VAL A 47 3.64 7.44 8.97
C VAL A 47 2.15 7.40 8.62
N ILE A 48 1.76 6.43 7.78
CA ILE A 48 0.36 6.22 7.39
C ILE A 48 -0.12 4.98 8.14
N ASP A 49 -1.04 5.18 9.08
CA ASP A 49 -1.68 4.07 9.79
C ASP A 49 -2.82 3.49 8.96
N VAL A 50 -2.78 2.17 8.74
CA VAL A 50 -3.85 1.43 8.06
C VAL A 50 -4.75 0.77 9.12
N HIS A 51 -6.03 1.10 9.08
CA HIS A 51 -7.02 0.61 10.04
C HIS A 51 -8.11 -0.22 9.36
N LEU A 52 -8.59 -1.24 10.09
CA LEU A 52 -9.75 -2.03 9.74
C LEU A 52 -11.00 -1.41 10.37
N PHE A 53 -11.99 -1.07 9.55
CA PHE A 53 -13.26 -0.51 10.00
C PHE A 53 -14.41 -1.46 9.72
N TRP A 54 -15.36 -1.53 10.65
CA TRP A 54 -16.60 -2.27 10.48
C TRP A 54 -17.71 -1.64 11.30
N HIS A 55 -18.96 -1.90 10.90
CA HIS A 55 -20.11 -1.42 11.64
C HIS A 55 -20.29 -2.21 12.94
N GLN A 56 -20.65 -1.54 14.05
CA GLN A 56 -20.81 -2.14 15.38
C GLN A 56 -21.75 -3.36 15.39
N ARG A 57 -22.76 -3.37 14.52
CA ARG A 57 -23.67 -4.52 14.29
C ARG A 57 -22.93 -5.84 14.06
N PHE A 58 -21.78 -5.82 13.38
CA PHE A 58 -21.00 -7.01 13.04
C PHE A 58 -19.88 -7.32 14.04
N GLN A 59 -19.81 -6.60 15.16
CA GLN A 59 -18.76 -6.81 16.17
C GLN A 59 -18.70 -8.26 16.67
N LYS A 60 -19.87 -8.91 16.81
CA LYS A 60 -20.02 -10.28 17.34
C LYS A 60 -20.35 -11.31 16.27
N ASP A 61 -20.32 -10.94 14.99
CA ASP A 61 -20.54 -11.90 13.90
C ASP A 61 -19.33 -12.85 13.79
N PRO A 62 -19.51 -14.19 13.87
CA PRO A 62 -18.40 -15.13 13.90
C PRO A 62 -17.56 -15.14 12.61
N ALA A 63 -18.19 -15.03 11.45
CA ALA A 63 -17.49 -15.04 10.17
C ALA A 63 -16.65 -13.76 10.00
N HIS A 64 -17.23 -12.61 10.37
CA HIS A 64 -16.55 -11.33 10.37
C HIS A 64 -15.41 -11.27 11.40
N ALA A 65 -15.59 -11.87 12.58
CA ALA A 65 -14.52 -11.98 13.57
C ALA A 65 -13.36 -12.85 13.07
N TRP A 66 -13.66 -13.98 12.42
CA TRP A 66 -12.65 -14.83 11.80
C TRP A 66 -11.86 -14.05 10.72
N LEU A 67 -12.54 -13.38 9.80
CA LEU A 67 -11.87 -12.63 8.72
C LEU A 67 -10.97 -11.52 9.28
N ARG A 68 -11.45 -10.73 10.23
CA ARG A 68 -10.63 -9.68 10.89
C ARG A 68 -9.39 -10.27 11.55
N LYS A 69 -9.51 -11.44 12.17
CA LYS A 69 -8.36 -12.14 12.76
C LYS A 69 -7.36 -12.55 11.68
N GLN A 70 -7.82 -13.10 10.55
CA GLN A 70 -6.93 -13.47 9.45
C GLN A 70 -6.19 -12.26 8.87
N ILE A 71 -6.88 -11.15 8.64
CA ILE A 71 -6.25 -9.92 8.15
C ILE A 71 -5.24 -9.41 9.18
N HIS A 72 -5.60 -9.38 10.47
CA HIS A 72 -4.67 -8.96 11.50
C HIS A 72 -3.42 -9.84 11.54
N GLU A 73 -3.56 -11.17 11.46
CA GLU A 73 -2.43 -12.10 11.46
C GLU A 73 -1.52 -11.93 10.23
N LEU A 74 -2.08 -11.66 9.06
CA LEU A 74 -1.32 -11.49 7.81
C LEU A 74 -0.55 -10.16 7.73
N PHE A 75 -1.09 -9.09 8.33
CA PHE A 75 -0.56 -7.74 8.19
C PHE A 75 -0.01 -7.14 9.50
N ARG A 76 0.10 -7.93 10.56
CA ARG A 76 0.76 -7.49 11.80
C ARG A 76 2.25 -7.32 11.52
N GLN A 77 2.74 -6.08 11.57
CA GLN A 77 4.16 -5.80 11.61
C GLN A 77 4.68 -6.14 13.03
N ASP A 78 5.72 -6.96 13.12
CA ASP A 78 6.49 -7.20 14.36
C ASP A 78 7.44 -6.03 14.65
#